data_AF-A0A1F5B402-F1
#
_entry.id   AF-A0A1F5B402-F1
#
_cell.length_a   1.000
_cell.length_b   1.000
_cell.length_c   1.000
_cell.angle_alpha   90.00
_cell.angle_beta   90.00
_cell.angle_gamma   90.00
#
_symmetry.space_group_name_H-M   'P 1'
#
loop_
_entity.id
_entity.type
_entity.pdbx_description
1 polymer ?
#
loop_
_entity_poly.entity_id
_entity_poly.type
_entity_poly.pdbx_seq_one_letter_code
_entity_poly.pdbx_strand_id
1 'polypeptide(L)'
;MSSKKWIALVLAMGILAACGSEVRSSAELSAAFQKDHGYESLAALIGHLRLGMPRAEVERLLGQPTYSPIDGQYYYAVSDRRTEEGTPIGLIVEYRRTDVRTGDVVPSGKLESLFLGPIGE
;
A
#
# COMPACT_ATOMS: atom_id res chain seq x y z
N MET A 1 -1.10 -67.37 30.12
CA MET A 1 -1.91 -66.13 30.12
C MET A 1 -1.03 -64.97 29.70
N SER A 2 -1.35 -64.40 28.53
CA SER A 2 -0.63 -63.31 27.87
C SER A 2 -1.15 -61.97 28.39
N SER A 3 -0.26 -61.03 28.73
CA SER A 3 -0.63 -59.61 28.80
C SER A 3 0.60 -58.73 28.57
N LYS A 4 0.79 -58.33 27.31
CA LYS A 4 1.64 -57.22 26.88
C LYS A 4 1.22 -55.95 27.64
N LYS A 5 2.15 -55.26 28.30
CA LYS A 5 1.95 -53.89 28.77
C LYS A 5 2.78 -52.94 27.92
N TRP A 6 2.06 -52.01 27.32
CA TRP A 6 2.45 -51.19 26.19
C TRP A 6 3.35 -50.03 26.62
N ILE A 7 4.36 -49.76 25.80
CA ILE A 7 5.17 -48.53 25.82
C ILE A 7 4.26 -47.40 25.34
N ALA A 8 3.95 -46.45 26.21
CA ALA A 8 3.30 -45.20 25.84
C ALA A 8 4.29 -44.05 26.05
N LEU A 9 5.07 -43.82 25.00
CA LEU A 9 5.82 -42.60 24.75
C LEU A 9 4.81 -41.59 24.17
N VAL A 10 4.47 -40.52 24.89
CA VAL A 10 3.86 -39.34 24.27
C VAL A 10 4.59 -38.10 24.76
N LEU A 11 5.50 -37.71 23.88
CA LEU A 11 6.19 -36.44 23.75
C LEU A 11 5.18 -35.28 23.90
N ALA A 12 5.24 -34.53 25.01
CA ALA A 12 4.50 -33.28 25.15
C ALA A 12 5.19 -32.22 24.28
N MET A 13 4.75 -32.18 23.03
CA MET A 13 5.17 -31.29 21.96
C MET A 13 4.85 -29.83 22.34
N GLY A 14 5.87 -28.98 22.21
CA GLY A 14 5.83 -27.58 22.61
C GLY A 14 4.75 -26.79 21.89
N ILE A 15 3.90 -26.12 22.68
CA ILE A 15 3.05 -25.03 22.21
C ILE A 15 3.93 -23.79 22.15
N LEU A 16 4.70 -23.66 21.06
CA LEU A 16 5.20 -22.36 20.62
C LEU A 16 3.99 -21.61 20.08
N ALA A 17 3.47 -20.68 20.87
CA ALA A 17 2.58 -19.64 20.40
C ALA A 17 3.34 -18.80 19.35
N ALA A 18 3.22 -19.18 18.08
CA ALA A 18 3.53 -18.31 16.98
C ALA A 18 2.48 -17.19 16.98
N CYS A 19 2.78 -16.08 17.65
CA CYS A 19 2.21 -14.79 17.28
C CYS A 19 2.74 -14.48 15.87
N GLY A 20 2.11 -15.06 14.86
CA GLY A 20 2.37 -14.77 13.47
C GLY A 20 1.90 -13.35 13.16
N SER A 21 2.78 -12.38 13.31
CA SER A 21 2.67 -11.16 12.51
C SER A 21 2.92 -11.58 11.06
N GLU A 22 1.87 -12.01 10.37
CA GLU A 22 1.94 -12.31 8.94
C GLU A 22 2.30 -11.01 8.22
N VAL A 23 3.58 -10.87 7.86
CA VAL A 23 4.05 -9.80 7.00
C VAL A 23 3.41 -10.04 5.65
N ARG A 24 2.30 -9.34 5.37
CA ARG A 24 1.63 -9.40 4.07
C ARG A 24 2.61 -8.97 2.99
N SER A 25 2.66 -9.74 1.91
CA SER A 25 3.46 -9.38 0.74
C SER A 25 2.90 -8.13 0.07
N SER A 26 3.75 -7.40 -0.67
CA SER A 26 3.30 -6.24 -1.45
C SER A 26 2.25 -6.60 -2.49
N ALA A 27 2.27 -7.83 -3.02
CA ALA A 27 1.29 -8.34 -3.97
C ALA A 27 -0.10 -8.51 -3.33
N GLU A 28 -0.17 -9.02 -2.10
CA GLU A 28 -1.43 -9.15 -1.36
C GLU A 28 -1.99 -7.79 -0.97
N LEU A 29 -1.13 -6.87 -0.51
CA LEU A 29 -1.54 -5.51 -0.19
C LEU A 29 -2.05 -4.78 -1.44
N SER A 30 -1.36 -4.94 -2.57
CA SER A 30 -1.74 -4.40 -3.87
C SER A 30 -3.11 -4.92 -4.32
N ALA A 31 -3.32 -6.23 -4.26
CA ALA A 31 -4.59 -6.85 -4.62
C ALA A 31 -5.73 -6.41 -3.69
N ALA A 32 -5.46 -6.24 -2.40
CA ALA A 32 -6.43 -5.72 -1.44
C ALA A 32 -6.83 -4.29 -1.82
N PHE A 33 -5.87 -3.38 -1.95
CA PHE A 33 -6.14 -1.97 -2.27
C PHE A 33 -6.89 -1.81 -3.60
N GLN A 34 -6.49 -2.54 -4.65
CA GLN A 34 -7.17 -2.47 -5.95
C GLN A 34 -8.61 -3.01 -5.91
N LYS A 35 -8.93 -3.85 -4.93
CA LYS A 35 -10.26 -4.43 -4.77
C LYS A 35 -11.19 -3.53 -3.97
N ASP A 36 -10.71 -2.99 -2.84
CA ASP A 36 -11.56 -2.31 -1.85
C ASP A 36 -11.22 -0.82 -1.66
N HIS A 37 -10.10 -0.36 -2.19
CA HIS A 37 -9.56 0.98 -1.96
C HIS A 37 -9.51 1.33 -0.46
N GLY A 38 -9.18 0.36 0.40
CA GLY A 38 -9.15 0.53 1.85
C GLY A 38 -7.90 1.26 2.34
N TYR A 39 -8.07 2.14 3.33
CA TYR A 39 -6.98 2.95 3.87
C TYR A 39 -5.79 2.14 4.37
N GLU A 40 -6.03 1.05 5.11
CA GLU A 40 -4.95 0.24 5.70
C GLU A 40 -4.05 -0.41 4.63
N SER A 41 -4.65 -0.86 3.53
CA SER A 41 -3.90 -1.45 2.42
C SER A 41 -3.06 -0.40 1.69
N LEU A 42 -3.60 0.81 1.48
CA LEU A 42 -2.86 1.93 0.91
C LEU A 42 -1.71 2.37 1.83
N ALA A 43 -1.98 2.54 3.12
CA ALA A 43 -0.99 2.96 4.10
C ALA A 43 0.20 2.00 4.18
N ALA A 44 -0.06 0.69 4.10
CA ALA A 44 0.98 -0.33 4.02
C ALA A 44 1.76 -0.29 2.70
N LEU A 45 1.11 0.02 1.57
CA LEU A 45 1.74 0.13 0.26
C LEU A 45 2.67 1.34 0.10
N ILE A 46 2.47 2.41 0.86
CA ILE A 46 3.28 3.65 0.75
C ILE A 46 4.78 3.36 0.92
N GLY A 47 5.16 2.46 1.84
CA GLY A 47 6.57 2.08 2.03
C GLY A 47 7.21 1.37 0.83
N HIS A 48 6.41 0.89 -0.11
CA HIS A 48 6.86 0.28 -1.36
C HIS A 48 7.00 1.29 -2.51
N LEU A 49 6.43 2.48 -2.37
CA LEU A 49 6.59 3.56 -3.34
C LEU A 49 7.92 4.28 -3.11
N ARG A 50 8.62 4.60 -4.19
CA ARG A 50 9.94 5.25 -4.12
C ARG A 50 10.03 6.36 -5.14
N LEU A 51 10.65 7.48 -4.75
CA LEU A 51 10.98 8.54 -5.70
C LEU A 51 11.80 7.97 -6.85
N GLY A 52 11.54 8.44 -8.07
CA GLY A 52 12.14 7.92 -9.29
C GLY A 52 11.38 6.77 -9.94
N MET A 53 10.37 6.20 -9.28
CA MET A 53 9.57 5.08 -9.81
C MET A 53 8.77 5.50 -11.05
N PRO A 54 8.78 4.73 -12.16
CA PRO A 54 7.94 5.02 -13.32
C PRO A 54 6.46 4.88 -13.00
N ARG A 55 5.60 5.65 -13.70
CA ARG A 55 4.14 5.60 -13.54
C ARG A 55 3.57 4.19 -13.61
N ALA A 56 3.98 3.41 -14.62
CA ALA A 56 3.50 2.04 -14.79
C ALA A 56 3.83 1.12 -13.60
N GLU A 57 4.93 1.38 -12.88
CA GLU A 57 5.29 0.59 -11.71
C GLU A 57 4.45 0.97 -10.48
N VAL A 58 4.13 2.26 -10.31
CA VAL A 58 3.17 2.72 -9.30
C VAL A 58 1.79 2.15 -9.58
N GLU A 59 1.31 2.22 -10.84
CA GLU A 59 -0.01 1.68 -11.21
C GLU A 59 -0.08 0.16 -11.08
N ARG A 60 1.03 -0.55 -11.24
CA ARG A 60 1.08 -1.99 -10.96
C ARG A 60 0.81 -2.29 -9.49
N LEU A 61 1.25 -1.42 -8.57
CA LEU A 61 1.00 -1.56 -7.14
C LEU A 61 -0.38 -1.06 -6.73
N LEU A 62 -0.77 0.13 -7.20
CA LEU A 62 -1.95 0.83 -6.70
C LEU A 62 -3.20 0.66 -7.58
N GLY A 63 -3.06 0.12 -8.79
CA GLY A 63 -4.10 0.16 -9.82
C GLY A 63 -4.12 1.49 -10.56
N GLN A 64 -5.21 1.75 -11.27
CA GLN A 64 -5.43 3.05 -11.91
C GLN A 64 -5.79 4.11 -10.87
N PRO A 65 -5.36 5.37 -11.08
CA PRO A 65 -5.74 6.48 -10.21
C PRO A 65 -7.25 6.72 -10.27
N THR A 66 -7.81 7.20 -9.15
CA THR A 66 -9.22 7.58 -9.05
C THR A 66 -9.53 8.79 -9.93
N TYR A 67 -8.65 9.80 -9.94
CA TYR A 67 -8.75 10.95 -10.83
C TYR A 67 -7.40 11.63 -11.04
N SER A 68 -7.29 12.44 -12.10
CA SER A 68 -6.09 13.22 -12.45
C SER A 68 -6.54 14.52 -13.13
N PRO A 69 -6.63 15.63 -12.37
CA PRO A 69 -7.13 16.89 -12.91
C PRO A 69 -6.09 17.59 -13.79
N ILE A 70 -4.81 17.30 -13.57
CA ILE A 70 -3.68 17.84 -14.31
C ILE A 70 -2.76 16.67 -14.65
N ASP A 71 -2.29 16.61 -15.90
CA ASP A 71 -1.34 15.57 -16.31
C ASP A 71 -0.09 15.62 -15.42
N GLY A 72 0.33 14.44 -14.97
CA GLY A 72 1.43 14.28 -14.02
C GLY A 72 1.03 14.39 -12.55
N GLN A 73 -0.21 14.71 -12.20
CA GLN A 73 -0.72 14.66 -10.82
C GLN A 73 -1.86 13.65 -10.73
N TYR A 74 -1.70 12.63 -9.89
CA TYR A 74 -2.65 11.52 -9.80
C TYR A 74 -3.10 11.28 -8.37
N TYR A 75 -4.40 11.03 -8.20
CA TYR A 75 -5.04 10.87 -6.92
C TYR A 75 -5.59 9.45 -6.78
N TYR A 76 -5.28 8.81 -5.65
CA TYR A 76 -5.76 7.48 -5.27
C TYR A 76 -6.59 7.62 -4.00
N ALA A 77 -7.92 7.70 -4.17
CA ALA A 77 -8.85 7.86 -3.05
C ALA A 77 -8.99 6.57 -2.26
N VAL A 78 -9.18 6.70 -0.94
CA VAL A 78 -9.65 5.59 -0.12
C VAL A 78 -11.17 5.66 0.04
N SER A 79 -11.82 4.50 0.14
CA SER A 79 -13.28 4.42 0.21
C SER A 79 -13.83 4.55 1.64
N ASP A 80 -13.00 4.26 2.63
CA ASP A 80 -13.42 3.99 4.01
C ASP A 80 -12.95 5.04 5.03
N ARG A 81 -12.28 6.12 4.58
CA ARG A 81 -11.74 7.14 5.48
C ARG A 81 -11.93 8.56 5.00
N ARG A 82 -12.29 9.44 5.94
CA ARG A 82 -12.49 10.88 5.77
C ARG A 82 -11.87 11.63 6.95
N THR A 83 -11.60 12.93 6.78
CA THR A 83 -11.28 13.84 7.89
C THR A 83 -12.52 14.10 8.75
N GLU A 84 -12.36 14.83 9.86
CA GLU A 84 -13.47 15.22 10.73
C GLU A 84 -14.50 16.10 10.01
N GLU A 85 -14.05 16.90 9.04
CA GLU A 85 -14.86 17.76 8.18
C GLU A 85 -15.53 17.00 7.01
N GLY A 86 -15.30 15.69 6.91
CA GLY A 86 -15.87 14.85 5.88
C GLY A 86 -15.08 14.81 4.56
N THR A 87 -13.91 15.43 4.49
CA THR A 87 -13.05 15.41 3.30
C THR A 87 -12.48 14.02 3.07
N PRO A 88 -12.59 13.43 1.86
CA PRO A 88 -11.97 12.14 1.56
C PRO A 88 -10.47 12.15 1.82
N ILE A 89 -9.93 11.02 2.27
CA ILE A 89 -8.48 10.81 2.38
C ILE A 89 -7.99 10.03 1.15
N GLY A 90 -6.74 10.23 0.75
CA GLY A 90 -6.11 9.47 -0.31
C GLY A 90 -4.64 9.82 -0.49
N LEU A 91 -4.03 9.17 -1.47
CA LEU A 91 -2.64 9.40 -1.85
C LEU A 91 -2.60 10.27 -3.11
N ILE A 92 -1.85 11.36 -3.03
CA ILE A 92 -1.48 12.20 -4.17
C ILE A 92 -0.07 11.78 -4.59
N VAL A 93 0.14 11.56 -5.89
CA VAL A 93 1.46 11.32 -6.47
C VAL A 93 1.74 12.30 -7.61
N GLU A 94 2.95 12.84 -7.65
CA GLU A 94 3.39 13.80 -8.67
C GLU A 94 4.49 13.19 -9.54
N TYR A 95 4.37 13.41 -10.84
CA TYR A 95 5.36 13.09 -11.89
C TYR A 95 5.85 14.34 -12.61
N ARG A 96 5.67 15.50 -11.95
CA ARG A 96 6.13 16.79 -12.42
C ARG A 96 7.15 17.33 -11.44
N ARG A 97 8.14 18.02 -11.98
CA ARG A 97 9.16 18.71 -11.19
C ARG A 97 9.28 20.14 -11.65
N THR A 98 9.74 21.00 -10.75
CA THR A 98 10.16 22.35 -11.11
C THR A 98 11.55 22.29 -11.75
N ASP A 99 11.68 22.77 -12.99
CA ASP A 99 12.97 23.01 -13.61
C ASP A 99 13.67 24.14 -12.85
N VAL A 100 14.81 23.85 -12.23
CA VAL A 100 15.54 24.82 -11.38
C VAL A 100 16.11 26.01 -12.15
N ARG A 101 16.25 25.90 -13.47
CA ARG A 101 16.81 26.95 -14.33
C ARG A 101 15.73 27.90 -14.82
N THR A 102 14.55 27.38 -15.18
CA THR A 102 13.47 28.19 -15.75
C THR A 102 12.35 28.51 -14.77
N GLY A 103 12.21 27.73 -13.70
CA GLY A 103 11.09 27.80 -12.75
C GLY A 103 9.82 27.09 -13.25
N ASP A 104 9.85 26.51 -14.45
CA ASP A 104 8.67 25.88 -15.05
C ASP A 104 8.40 24.50 -14.43
N VAL A 105 7.13 24.12 -14.35
CA VAL A 105 6.72 22.77 -13.98
C VAL A 105 6.73 21.90 -15.24
N VAL A 106 7.60 20.89 -15.26
CA VAL A 106 7.80 20.01 -16.41
C VAL A 106 7.53 18.54 -16.04
N PRO A 107 7.00 17.71 -16.96
CA PRO A 107 6.90 16.28 -16.75
C PRO A 107 8.28 15.66 -16.55
N SER A 108 8.43 14.80 -15.52
CA SER A 108 9.65 14.03 -15.29
C SER A 108 9.52 12.57 -15.70
N GLY A 109 8.29 12.06 -15.82
CA GLY A 109 7.99 10.65 -16.10
C GLY A 109 8.30 9.70 -14.95
N LYS A 110 8.68 10.24 -13.78
CA LYS A 110 9.06 9.49 -12.58
C LYS A 110 8.39 10.09 -11.35
N LEU A 111 8.16 9.28 -10.32
CA LEU A 111 7.57 9.76 -9.07
C LEU A 111 8.49 10.79 -8.41
N GLU A 112 8.06 12.05 -8.34
CA GLU A 112 8.78 13.19 -7.75
C GLU A 112 8.37 13.45 -6.31
N SER A 113 7.09 13.25 -6.00
CA SER A 113 6.58 13.37 -4.63
C SER A 113 5.35 12.50 -4.42
N LEU A 114 5.08 12.20 -3.14
CA LEU A 114 3.86 11.54 -2.72
C LEU A 114 3.38 12.12 -1.38
N PHE A 115 2.08 12.22 -1.20
CA PHE A 115 1.45 12.76 0.00
C PHE A 115 0.17 11.99 0.32
N LEU A 116 0.11 11.38 1.51
CA LEU A 116 -1.10 10.76 2.04
C LEU A 116 -1.82 11.77 2.92
N GLY A 117 -3.05 12.12 2.56
CA GLY A 117 -3.82 13.10 3.31
C GLY A 117 -5.18 13.39 2.69
N PRO A 118 -5.83 14.50 3.07
CA PRO A 118 -7.10 14.91 2.50
C PRO A 118 -6.95 15.16 0.98
N ILE A 119 -7.91 14.66 0.19
CA ILE A 119 -8.02 14.87 -1.24
C ILE A 119 -9.38 15.52 -1.53
N GLY A 120 -9.34 16.82 -1.79
CA GLY A 120 -10.52 17.67 -1.96
C GLY A 120 -10.08 19.12 -2.11
N GLU A 121 -10.93 19.92 -2.73
CA GLU A 121 -10.74 21.37 -2.86
C GLU A 121 -11.06 22.11 -1.55
#